data_AF-A0A951C9K4-F1
#
_entry.id   AF-A0A951C9K4-F1
#
_cell.length_a   1.000
_cell.length_b   1.000
_cell.length_c   1.000
_cell.angle_alpha   90.00
_cell.angle_beta   90.00
_cell.angle_gamma   90.00
#
_symmetry.space_group_name_H-M   'P 1'
#
loop_
_entity.id
_entity.type
_entity.pdbx_description
1 polymer ?
#
loop_
_entity_poly.entity_id
_entity_poly.type
_entity_poly.pdbx_seq_one_letter_code
_entity_poly.pdbx_strand_id
1 'polypeptide(L)'
;MIKKRVLIMSTSAGTGHVRAGEALTKVFRQHPRVSEVVHSDALHFTNKLFRDFYSKLYARLVQTAPDFLGWWYKQSDEPWKTDGMRLMLDRLNTGPLVKFIRKFDPHITVCTHFMPAGIISDLIAKNRLDAHLSIVVTDLDFHAMWLSRM
;
A
#
# COMPACT_ATOMS: atom_id res chain seq x y z
N MET A 1 3.77 29.40 6.30
CA MET A 1 3.16 28.24 5.61
C MET A 1 3.05 27.08 6.59
N ILE A 2 1.91 26.39 6.63
CA ILE A 2 1.73 25.18 7.45
C ILE A 2 2.64 24.09 6.88
N LYS A 3 3.57 23.57 7.69
CA LYS A 3 4.42 22.45 7.31
C LYS A 3 3.61 21.15 7.30
N LYS A 4 3.82 20.31 6.29
CA LYS A 4 3.04 19.09 6.03
C LYS A 4 3.71 17.87 6.65
N ARG A 5 2.87 16.97 7.19
CA ARG A 5 3.25 15.61 7.61
C ARG A 5 2.97 14.65 6.47
N VAL A 6 3.97 13.85 6.11
CA VAL A 6 3.91 12.90 4.98
C VAL A 6 4.03 11.48 5.51
N LEU A 7 3.05 10.64 5.18
CA LEU A 7 3.09 9.20 5.45
C LEU A 7 3.37 8.44 4.15
N ILE A 8 4.43 7.68 4.12
CA ILE A 8 4.79 6.81 3.00
C ILE A 8 4.48 5.37 3.41
N MET A 9 3.65 4.68 2.62
CA MET A 9 3.25 3.30 2.86
C MET A 9 3.77 2.38 1.76
N SER A 10 4.64 1.46 2.14
CA SER A 10 5.11 0.37 1.26
C SER A 10 4.60 -0.98 1.74
N THR A 11 5.02 -2.05 1.09
CA THR A 11 4.70 -3.44 1.45
C THR A 11 5.93 -4.29 1.15
N SER A 12 6.46 -5.06 2.10
CA SER A 12 7.58 -6.01 1.87
C SER A 12 7.17 -7.28 1.11
N ALA A 13 6.23 -7.11 0.18
CA ALA A 13 5.83 -8.04 -0.88
C ALA A 13 6.91 -8.25 -1.96
N GLY A 14 8.02 -7.53 -1.84
CA GLY A 14 9.14 -7.46 -2.76
C GLY A 14 10.05 -6.29 -2.36
N THR A 15 11.27 -6.23 -2.88
CA THR A 15 12.22 -5.16 -2.53
C THR A 15 11.87 -3.82 -3.18
N GLY A 16 11.20 -3.81 -4.34
CA GLY A 16 10.90 -2.61 -5.12
C GLY A 16 10.07 -1.56 -4.37
N HIS A 17 8.93 -1.96 -3.79
CA HIS A 17 8.03 -1.05 -3.07
C HIS A 17 8.71 -0.35 -1.88
N VAL A 18 9.56 -1.08 -1.16
CA VAL A 18 10.31 -0.55 -0.01
C VAL A 18 11.39 0.43 -0.49
N ARG A 19 12.15 0.07 -1.53
CA ARG A 19 13.20 0.95 -2.09
C ARG A 19 12.63 2.25 -2.66
N ALA A 20 11.48 2.19 -3.33
CA ALA A 20 10.76 3.39 -3.77
C ALA A 20 10.36 4.27 -2.57
N GLY A 21 9.86 3.66 -1.49
CA GLY A 21 9.52 4.38 -0.25
C GLY A 21 10.72 5.04 0.42
N GLU A 22 11.87 4.34 0.48
CA GLU A 22 13.13 4.88 1.00
C GLU A 22 13.62 6.09 0.17
N ALA A 23 13.53 6.00 -1.16
CA ALA A 23 13.91 7.10 -2.06
C ALA A 23 13.02 8.33 -1.85
N LEU A 24 11.70 8.14 -1.78
CA LEU A 24 10.74 9.21 -1.47
C LEU A 24 11.02 9.84 -0.10
N THR A 25 11.33 9.03 0.90
CA THR A 25 11.65 9.50 2.25
C THR A 25 12.84 10.46 2.25
N LYS A 26 13.91 10.13 1.51
CA LYS A 26 15.09 11.00 1.39
C LYS A 26 14.73 12.38 0.82
N VAL A 27 13.91 12.41 -0.23
CA VAL A 27 13.50 13.66 -0.89
C VAL A 27 12.56 14.49 0.00
N PHE A 28 11.54 13.87 0.60
CA PHE A 28 10.59 14.61 1.44
C PHE A 28 11.26 15.22 2.69
N ARG A 29 12.23 14.53 3.29
CA ARG A 29 12.97 15.05 4.46
C ARG A 29 13.78 16.32 4.16
N GLN A 30 14.18 16.51 2.91
CA GLN A 30 14.93 17.69 2.48
C GLN A 30 14.01 18.84 2.08
N HIS A 31 12.71 18.60 1.92
CA HIS A 31 11.79 19.60 1.40
C HIS A 31 11.35 20.59 2.51
N PRO A 32 11.54 21.92 2.36
CA PRO A 32 11.32 22.90 3.44
C PRO A 32 9.88 23.01 3.94
N ARG A 33 8.90 22.64 3.10
CA ARG A 33 7.47 22.56 3.45
C ARG A 33 7.06 21.31 4.23
N VAL A 34 7.95 20.35 4.48
CA VAL A 34 7.65 19.11 5.18
C VAL A 34 8.17 19.21 6.62
N SER A 35 7.31 18.93 7.61
CA SER A 35 7.70 18.90 9.03
C SER A 35 8.12 17.51 9.48
N GLU A 36 7.47 16.47 8.95
CA GLU A 36 7.66 15.10 9.40
C GLU A 36 7.41 14.13 8.26
N VAL A 37 8.24 13.08 8.18
CA VAL A 37 8.11 12.01 7.20
C VAL A 37 8.24 10.68 7.92
N VAL A 38 7.20 9.87 7.82
CA VAL A 38 7.21 8.49 8.31
C VAL A 38 7.05 7.55 7.12
N HIS A 39 7.96 6.59 7.00
CA HIS A 39 7.86 5.49 6.05
C HIS A 39 7.62 4.21 6.83
N SER A 40 6.54 3.49 6.49
CA SER A 40 6.15 2.27 7.18
C SER A 40 5.72 1.18 6.21
N ASP A 41 5.96 -0.06 6.62
CA ASP A 41 5.51 -1.24 5.91
C ASP A 41 4.11 -1.63 6.39
N ALA A 42 3.15 -1.65 5.46
CA ALA A 42 1.77 -2.01 5.76
C ALA A 42 1.65 -3.44 6.32
N LEU A 43 2.52 -4.38 5.92
CA LEU A 43 2.54 -5.74 6.46
C LEU A 43 2.91 -5.77 7.94
N HIS A 44 3.56 -4.73 8.48
CA HIS A 44 3.85 -4.65 9.91
C HIS A 44 2.59 -4.60 10.78
N PHE A 45 1.47 -4.22 10.19
CA PHE A 45 0.19 -4.05 10.86
C PHE A 45 -0.81 -5.16 10.55
N THR A 46 -0.44 -6.13 9.71
CA THR A 46 -1.25 -7.33 9.44
C THR A 46 -0.90 -8.43 10.43
N ASN A 47 -1.79 -9.41 10.57
CA ASN A 47 -1.54 -10.59 11.39
C ASN A 47 -0.31 -11.37 10.89
N LYS A 48 0.35 -12.10 11.81
CA LYS A 48 1.60 -12.83 11.54
C LYS A 48 1.42 -13.88 10.43
N LEU A 49 0.28 -14.58 10.43
CA LEU A 49 -0.06 -15.60 9.44
C LEU A 49 -0.09 -15.02 8.02
N PHE A 50 -0.72 -13.86 7.83
CA PHE A 50 -0.77 -13.19 6.53
C PHE A 50 0.59 -12.70 6.08
N ARG A 51 1.38 -12.12 7.00
CA ARG A 51 2.75 -11.69 6.70
C ARG A 51 3.63 -12.85 6.26
N ASP A 52 3.60 -13.95 7.02
CA ASP A 52 4.34 -15.16 6.69
C ASP A 52 3.83 -15.81 5.39
N PHE A 53 2.52 -15.85 5.18
CA PHE A 53 1.91 -16.38 3.96
C PHE A 53 2.28 -15.53 2.74
N TYR A 54 2.10 -14.21 2.82
CA TYR A 54 2.35 -13.31 1.72
C TYR A 54 3.84 -13.31 1.35
N SER A 55 4.76 -13.14 2.32
CA SER A 55 6.19 -13.09 2.02
C SER A 55 6.77 -14.45 1.60
N LYS A 56 6.37 -15.57 2.22
CA LYS A 56 6.96 -16.89 1.91
C LYS A 56 6.28 -17.58 0.73
N LEU A 57 4.95 -17.54 0.65
CA LEU A 57 4.23 -18.22 -0.44
C LEU A 57 4.44 -17.47 -1.76
N TYR A 58 4.39 -16.13 -1.77
CA TYR A 58 4.63 -15.36 -3.00
C TYR A 58 6.04 -15.58 -3.53
N ALA A 59 7.06 -15.46 -2.67
CA ALA A 59 8.45 -15.72 -3.06
C ALA A 59 8.64 -17.15 -3.60
N ARG A 60 8.01 -18.14 -2.96
CA ARG A 60 8.07 -19.53 -3.41
C ARG A 60 7.34 -19.72 -4.75
N LEU A 61 6.14 -19.16 -4.92
CA LEU A 61 5.37 -19.24 -6.16
C LEU A 61 6.11 -18.62 -7.35
N VAL A 62 6.74 -17.46 -7.16
CA VAL A 62 7.58 -16.82 -8.18
C VAL A 62 8.72 -17.75 -8.62
N GLN A 63 9.33 -18.47 -7.67
CA GLN A 63 10.45 -19.36 -7.96
C GLN A 63 10.01 -20.71 -8.55
N THR A 64 8.89 -21.28 -8.09
CA THR A 64 8.52 -22.66 -8.40
C THR A 64 7.42 -22.80 -9.46
N ALA A 65 6.61 -21.76 -9.67
CA ALA A 65 5.47 -21.82 -10.59
C ALA A 65 5.21 -20.46 -11.27
N PRO A 66 6.19 -19.89 -12.01
CA PRO A 66 6.05 -18.59 -12.65
C PRO A 66 4.91 -18.54 -13.68
N ASP A 67 4.67 -19.63 -14.41
CA ASP A 67 3.58 -19.70 -15.40
C ASP A 67 2.20 -19.65 -14.74
N PHE A 68 2.03 -20.31 -13.59
CA PHE A 68 0.81 -20.25 -12.80
C PHE A 68 0.59 -18.85 -12.22
N LEU A 69 1.65 -18.23 -11.71
CA LEU A 69 1.60 -16.85 -11.22
C LEU A 69 1.22 -15.88 -12.34
N GLY A 70 1.80 -16.04 -13.53
CA GLY A 70 1.48 -15.23 -14.71
C GLY A 70 0.05 -15.43 -15.20
N TRP A 71 -0.46 -16.66 -15.18
CA TRP A 71 -1.86 -16.96 -15.46
C TRP A 71 -2.81 -16.30 -14.45
N TRP A 72 -2.52 -16.43 -13.15
CA TRP A 72 -3.31 -15.80 -12.10
C TRP A 72 -3.30 -14.28 -12.24
N TYR A 73 -2.13 -13.70 -12.48
CA TYR A 73 -1.96 -12.26 -12.67
C TYR A 73 -2.88 -11.77 -13.78
N LYS A 74 -2.81 -12.36 -14.99
CA LYS A 74 -3.69 -12.00 -16.12
C LYS A 74 -5.17 -12.19 -15.80
N GLN A 75 -5.54 -13.29 -15.13
CA GLN A 75 -6.94 -13.55 -14.79
C GLN A 75 -7.49 -12.57 -13.74
N SER A 76 -6.62 -12.06 -12.86
CA SER A 76 -6.97 -11.07 -11.84
C SER A 76 -6.96 -9.63 -12.34
N ASP A 77 -6.54 -9.39 -13.59
CA ASP A 77 -6.51 -8.08 -14.23
C ASP A 77 -7.89 -7.69 -14.78
N GLU A 78 -8.93 -7.82 -13.95
CA GLU A 78 -10.27 -7.37 -14.30
C GLU A 78 -10.55 -6.03 -13.62
N PRO A 79 -10.59 -4.92 -14.39
CA PRO A 79 -10.86 -3.60 -13.84
C PRO A 79 -12.18 -3.59 -13.07
N TRP A 80 -12.19 -2.87 -11.95
CA TRP A 80 -13.42 -2.54 -11.20
C TRP A 80 -14.10 -3.69 -10.46
N LYS A 81 -13.54 -4.90 -10.45
CA LYS A 81 -13.96 -5.98 -9.53
C LYS A 81 -13.29 -5.83 -8.15
N THR A 82 -13.51 -4.67 -7.53
CA THR A 82 -12.92 -4.28 -6.24
C THR A 82 -13.43 -5.08 -5.04
N ASP A 83 -14.53 -5.82 -5.17
CA ASP A 83 -15.14 -6.57 -4.06
C ASP A 83 -14.21 -7.67 -3.51
N GLY A 84 -13.50 -8.39 -4.39
CA GLY A 84 -12.56 -9.43 -3.97
C GLY A 84 -11.36 -8.87 -3.20
N MET A 85 -10.84 -7.72 -3.64
CA MET A 85 -9.74 -7.04 -2.96
C MET A 85 -10.20 -6.41 -1.64
N ARG A 86 -11.42 -5.86 -1.58
CA ARG A 86 -12.01 -5.32 -0.34
C ARG A 86 -12.24 -6.41 0.70
N LEU A 87 -12.78 -7.56 0.28
CA LEU A 87 -12.92 -8.76 1.12
C LEU A 87 -11.55 -9.28 1.60
N MET A 88 -10.53 -9.25 0.74
CA MET A 88 -9.17 -9.61 1.12
C MET A 88 -8.63 -8.65 2.19
N LEU A 89 -8.77 -7.34 1.99
CA LEU A 89 -8.37 -6.30 2.94
C LEU A 89 -9.09 -6.45 4.29
N ASP A 90 -10.39 -6.73 4.29
CA ASP A 90 -11.16 -7.00 5.51
C ASP A 90 -10.62 -8.21 6.28
N ARG A 91 -10.20 -9.26 5.56
CA ARG A 91 -9.58 -10.47 6.16
C ARG A 91 -8.18 -10.21 6.76
N LEU A 92 -7.51 -9.10 6.42
CA LEU A 92 -6.16 -8.81 6.95
C LEU A 92 -6.16 -8.29 8.39
N ASN A 93 -7.35 -8.03 8.98
CA ASN A 93 -7.50 -7.34 10.25
C ASN A 93 -6.69 -6.03 10.28
N THR A 94 -6.99 -5.12 9.34
CA THR A 94 -6.28 -3.85 9.12
C THR A 94 -6.48 -2.82 10.25
N GLY A 95 -7.17 -3.17 11.33
CA GLY A 95 -7.42 -2.30 12.49
C GLY A 95 -6.16 -1.61 13.04
N PRO A 96 -5.02 -2.32 13.24
CA PRO A 96 -3.78 -1.70 13.69
C PRO A 96 -3.24 -0.66 12.70
N LEU A 97 -3.34 -0.93 11.39
CA LEU A 97 -2.90 -0.01 10.34
C LEU A 97 -3.75 1.26 10.35
N VAL A 98 -5.07 1.10 10.39
CA VAL A 98 -6.01 2.23 10.47
C VAL A 98 -5.75 3.07 11.73
N LYS A 99 -5.51 2.43 12.88
CA LYS A 99 -5.17 3.11 14.13
C LYS A 99 -3.86 3.90 14.01
N PHE A 100 -2.86 3.31 13.36
CA PHE A 100 -1.58 3.96 13.10
C PHE A 100 -1.73 5.19 12.20
N ILE A 101 -2.40 5.05 11.05
CA ILE A 101 -2.64 6.15 10.09
C ILE A 101 -3.35 7.30 10.80
N ARG A 102 -4.43 7.02 11.54
CA ARG A 102 -5.20 8.06 12.26
C ARG A 102 -4.41 8.72 13.38
N LYS A 103 -3.53 7.97 14.06
CA LYS A 103 -2.66 8.54 15.11
C LYS A 103 -1.61 9.47 14.52
N PHE A 104 -1.05 9.12 13.36
CA PHE A 104 -0.07 9.96 12.67
C PHE A 104 -0.71 11.21 12.05
N ASP A 105 -1.97 11.12 11.64
CA ASP A 105 -2.77 12.23 11.10
C ASP A 105 -2.07 12.90 9.89
N PRO A 106 -1.75 12.13 8.83
CA PRO A 106 -0.99 12.65 7.69
C PRO A 106 -1.78 13.71 6.93
N HIS A 107 -1.08 14.71 6.40
CA HIS A 107 -1.65 15.62 5.41
C HIS A 107 -1.54 15.04 3.99
N ILE A 108 -0.50 14.25 3.76
CA ILE A 108 -0.21 13.60 2.48
C ILE A 108 0.15 12.16 2.78
N THR A 109 -0.43 11.25 2.01
CA THR A 109 -0.10 9.83 1.99
C THR A 109 0.48 9.47 0.62
N VAL A 110 1.56 8.70 0.60
CA VAL A 110 2.20 8.22 -0.63
C VAL A 110 2.31 6.71 -0.57
N CYS A 111 1.58 6.01 -1.44
CA CYS A 111 1.55 4.55 -1.45
C CYS A 111 2.39 4.01 -2.61
N THR A 112 3.34 3.13 -2.30
CA THR A 112 4.13 2.41 -3.32
C THR A 112 3.60 1.02 -3.61
N HIS A 113 2.47 0.64 -3.00
CA HIS A 113 1.78 -0.63 -3.21
C HIS A 113 0.26 -0.42 -3.16
N PHE A 114 -0.50 -1.22 -3.91
CA PHE A 114 -1.96 -1.07 -4.04
C PHE A 114 -2.71 -1.34 -2.72
N MET A 115 -2.25 -2.30 -1.91
CA MET A 115 -2.92 -2.68 -0.66
C MET A 115 -3.11 -1.51 0.32
N PRO A 116 -2.06 -0.78 0.75
CA PRO A 116 -2.27 0.39 1.59
C PRO A 116 -2.99 1.54 0.88
N ALA A 117 -2.86 1.67 -0.45
CA ALA A 117 -3.60 2.67 -1.23
C ALA A 117 -5.12 2.44 -1.13
N GLY A 118 -5.59 1.20 -1.29
CA GLY A 118 -7.00 0.85 -1.16
C GLY A 118 -7.55 1.14 0.24
N ILE A 119 -6.80 0.82 1.30
CA ILE A 119 -7.20 1.10 2.69
C ILE A 119 -7.33 2.61 2.93
N ILE A 120 -6.31 3.40 2.55
CA ILE A 120 -6.33 4.85 2.74
C ILE A 120 -7.44 5.49 1.92
N SER A 121 -7.64 5.03 0.68
CA SER A 121 -8.70 5.52 -0.18
C SER A 121 -10.08 5.27 0.44
N ASP A 122 -10.33 4.10 1.05
CA ASP A 122 -11.59 3.79 1.76
C ASP A 122 -11.78 4.68 3.01
N LEU A 123 -10.70 4.98 3.74
CA LEU A 123 -10.75 5.89 4.88
C LEU A 123 -11.12 7.32 4.45
N ILE A 124 -10.56 7.82 3.35
CA ILE A 124 -10.88 9.14 2.79
C ILE A 124 -12.33 9.16 2.31
N ALA A 125 -12.76 8.17 1.53
CA ALA A 125 -14.13 8.08 1.00
C ALA A 125 -15.19 8.03 2.11
N LYS A 126 -14.87 7.42 3.26
CA LYS A 126 -15.75 7.38 4.44
C LYS A 126 -15.62 8.60 5.37
N ASN A 127 -14.90 9.65 4.97
CA ASN A 127 -14.62 10.83 5.80
C ASN A 127 -13.94 10.50 7.15
N ARG A 128 -13.13 9.43 7.19
CA ARG A 128 -12.40 8.98 8.39
C ARG A 128 -10.94 9.43 8.40
N LEU A 129 -10.48 10.07 7.33
CA LEU A 129 -9.16 10.64 7.15
C LEU A 129 -9.25 11.84 6.19
N ASP A 130 -8.71 12.99 6.59
CA ASP A 130 -8.57 14.16 5.72
C ASP A 130 -7.10 14.27 5.27
N ALA A 131 -6.78 13.60 4.17
CA ALA A 131 -5.43 13.55 3.63
C ALA A 131 -5.46 13.46 2.11
N HIS A 132 -4.43 14.00 1.45
CA HIS A 132 -4.22 13.75 0.03
C HIS A 132 -3.60 12.35 -0.17
N LEU A 133 -4.19 11.53 -1.04
CA LEU A 133 -3.65 10.24 -1.44
C LEU A 133 -2.91 10.35 -2.76
N SER A 134 -1.61 10.02 -2.73
CA SER A 134 -0.75 9.91 -3.91
C SER A 134 -0.31 8.46 -4.10
N ILE A 135 -0.25 8.01 -5.35
CA ILE A 135 0.14 6.65 -5.73
C ILE A 135 1.43 6.72 -6.54
N VAL A 136 2.39 5.86 -6.20
CA VAL A 136 3.61 5.62 -6.98
C VAL A 136 3.58 4.19 -7.45
N VAL A 137 3.18 3.99 -8.70
CA VAL A 137 3.18 2.68 -9.35
C VAL A 137 4.63 2.23 -9.50
N THR A 138 4.93 1.05 -8.99
CA THR A 138 6.26 0.43 -9.04
C THR A 138 6.28 -0.84 -9.88
N ASP A 139 5.12 -1.26 -10.36
CA ASP A 139 4.95 -2.38 -11.26
C ASP A 139 5.21 -1.89 -12.70
N LEU A 140 5.80 -2.76 -13.54
CA LEU A 140 6.05 -2.43 -14.95
C LEU A 140 4.76 -2.28 -15.76
N ASP A 141 3.68 -2.93 -15.30
CA ASP A 141 2.35 -2.85 -15.91
C ASP A 141 1.32 -2.35 -14.90
N PHE A 142 0.33 -1.60 -15.38
CA PHE A 142 -0.68 -0.98 -14.53
C PHE A 142 -1.82 -1.96 -14.26
N HIS A 143 -1.63 -2.79 -13.25
CA HIS A 143 -2.59 -3.84 -12.88
C HIS A 143 -3.90 -3.29 -12.31
N ALA A 144 -5.02 -3.96 -12.56
CA ALA A 144 -6.35 -3.59 -12.04
C ALA A 144 -6.43 -3.46 -10.51
N MET A 145 -5.49 -4.06 -9.75
CA MET A 145 -5.40 -3.88 -8.29
C MET A 145 -5.14 -2.44 -7.87
N TRP A 146 -4.64 -1.57 -8.76
CA TRP A 146 -4.48 -0.14 -8.50
C TRP A 146 -5.78 0.66 -8.65
N LEU A 147 -6.80 0.09 -9.30
CA LEU A 147 -8.05 0.78 -9.61
C LEU A 147 -9.09 0.62 -8.50
N SER A 148 -9.79 1.71 -8.20
CA SER A 148 -10.96 1.73 -7.33
C SER A 148 -12.02 2.67 -7.89
N ARG A 149 -13.30 2.28 -7.81
CA ARG A 149 -14.46 3.06 -8.31
C ARG A 149 -15.07 4.02 -7.28
N MET A 150 -14.39 4.25 -6.16
CA MET A 150 -14.95 5.12 -5.11
C MET A 150 -15.24 6.53 -5.63
#